data_AF-A0A841KW71-F1
#
_entry.id   AF-A0A841KW71-F1
#
_cell.length_a   1.000
_cell.length_b   1.000
_cell.length_c   1.000
_cell.angle_alpha   90.00
_cell.angle_beta   90.00
_cell.angle_gamma   90.00
#
_symmetry.space_group_name_H-M   'P 1'
#
loop_
_entity.id
_entity.type
_entity.pdbx_description
1 polymer ?
#
loop_
_entity_poly.entity_id
_entity_poly.type
_entity_poly.pdbx_seq_one_letter_code
_entity_poly.pdbx_strand_id
1 'polypeptide(L)' 'MTNGNQERLCMEIDEVRGQLEDLMIHKGMVTDEEVVILSQRLDQLIIQYYMKNESETEGQ' A
#
# COMPACT_ATOMS: atom_id res chain seq x y z
N MET A 1 -20.52 7.30 5.88
CA MET A 1 -20.19 6.86 4.51
C MET A 1 -18.69 6.99 4.34
N THR A 2 -17.93 5.98 4.78
CA THR A 2 -16.45 6.02 4.83
C THR A 2 -15.80 4.78 4.18
N ASN A 3 -16.53 3.67 4.03
CA ASN A 3 -16.01 2.40 3.49
C ASN A 3 -15.38 2.47 2.08
N GLY A 4 -15.95 3.22 1.12
CA GLY A 4 -15.51 3.12 -0.28
C GLY A 4 -14.08 3.62 -0.54
N ASN A 5 -13.60 4.58 0.26
CA ASN A 5 -12.22 5.06 0.15
C ASN A 5 -11.22 4.16 0.88
N GLN A 6 -11.65 3.51 1.96
CA GLN A 6 -10.83 2.57 2.71
C GLN A 6 -10.68 1.25 1.95
N GLU A 7 -11.76 0.72 1.37
CA GLU A 7 -11.72 -0.45 0.48
C GLU A 7 -10.78 -0.21 -0.69
N ARG A 8 -10.82 0.99 -1.29
CA ARG A 8 -9.88 1.37 -2.34
C ARG A 8 -8.43 1.38 -1.87
N LEU A 9 -8.14 1.93 -0.68
CA LEU A 9 -6.79 1.90 -0.12
C LEU A 9 -6.31 0.46 0.14
N CYS A 10 -7.17 -0.43 0.64
CA CYS A 10 -6.83 -1.84 0.82
C CYS A 10 -6.51 -2.50 -0.53
N MET A 11 -7.32 -2.25 -1.56
CA MET A 11 -7.07 -2.78 -2.91
C MET A 11 -5.72 -2.29 -3.47
N GLU A 12 -5.41 -1.01 -3.31
CA GLU A 12 -4.13 -0.44 -3.77
C GLU A 12 -2.93 -1.01 -2.97
N ILE A 13 -3.09 -1.27 -1.67
CA ILE A 13 -2.07 -1.94 -0.84
C ILE A 13 -1.83 -3.37 -1.33
N ASP A 14 -2.89 -4.14 -1.55
CA ASP A 14 -2.77 -5.53 -2.00
C ASP A 14 -2.14 -5.62 -3.40
N GLU A 15 -2.44 -4.68 -4.29
CA GLU A 15 -1.81 -4.59 -5.62
C GLU A 15 -0.30 -4.36 -5.52
N VAL A 16 0.14 -3.39 -4.72
CA VAL A 16 1.57 -3.09 -4.54
C VAL A 16 2.30 -4.24 -3.87
N ARG A 17 1.66 -4.94 -2.92
CA ARG A 17 2.20 -6.17 -2.30
C ARG A 17 2.38 -7.27 -3.33
N GLY A 18 1.40 -7.51 -4.19
CA GLY A 18 1.50 -8.50 -5.27
C GLY A 18 2.65 -8.19 -6.23
N GLN A 19 2.83 -6.92 -6.59
CA GLN A 19 3.95 -6.49 -7.44
C GLN A 19 5.32 -6.73 -6.77
N LEU A 20 5.44 -6.46 -5.46
CA LEU A 20 6.67 -6.75 -4.70
C LEU A 20 6.94 -8.26 -4.60
N GLU A 21 5.90 -9.07 -4.36
CA GLU A 21 6.01 -10.53 -4.32
C GLU A 21 6.45 -11.09 -5.69
N ASP A 22 5.86 -10.60 -6.78
CA ASP A 22 6.22 -10.99 -8.15
C ASP A 22 7.67 -10.62 -8.47
N LEU A 23 8.13 -9.43 -8.07
CA LEU A 23 9.53 -9.04 -8.21
C LEU A 23 10.45 -9.99 -7.42
N MET A 24 10.11 -10.32 -6.17
CA MET A 24 10.91 -11.25 -5.38
C MET A 24 10.95 -12.67 -5.93
N ILE A 25 9.91 -13.11 -6.65
CA ILE A 25 9.88 -14.40 -7.35
C ILE A 25 10.77 -14.35 -8.61
N HIS A 26 10.72 -13.24 -9.35
CA HIS A 26 11.45 -13.06 -10.61
C HIS A 26 12.82 -12.39 -10.42
N LYS A 27 13.57 -12.82 -9.40
CA LYS A 27 14.88 -12.33 -8.93
C LYS A 27 15.97 -12.03 -9.97
N GLY A 28 15.79 -12.43 -11.24
CA GLY A 28 16.71 -12.16 -12.35
C GLY A 28 16.40 -10.93 -13.20
N MET A 29 15.26 -10.26 -13.01
CA MET A 29 14.84 -9.10 -13.82
C MET A 29 14.57 -7.82 -13.02
N VAL A 30 14.77 -7.87 -11.71
CA VAL A 30 14.39 -6.78 -10.81
C VAL A 30 15.55 -5.82 -10.65
N THR A 31 15.30 -4.54 -10.87
CA THR A 31 16.23 -3.50 -10.42
C THR A 31 15.95 -3.21 -8.94
N ASP A 32 17.01 -3.10 -8.13
CA ASP A 32 16.90 -2.69 -6.71
C ASP A 32 16.08 -1.39 -6.56
N GLU A 33 16.08 -0.54 -7.60
CA GLU A 33 15.30 0.68 -7.69
C GLU A 33 13.78 0.45 -7.73
N GLU A 34 13.27 -0.52 -8.51
CA GLU A 34 11.84 -0.82 -8.56
C GLU A 34 11.31 -1.33 -7.22
N VAL A 35 12.09 -2.14 -6.51
CA VAL A 35 11.76 -2.61 -5.15
C VAL A 35 11.69 -1.44 -4.18
N VAL A 36 12.64 -0.50 -4.27
CA VAL A 36 12.66 0.69 -3.41
C VAL A 36 11.44 1.56 -3.68
N ILE A 37 11.11 1.82 -4.96
CA ILE A 37 9.95 2.63 -5.35
C ILE A 37 8.65 2.00 -4.82
N LEU A 38 8.46 0.70 -5.03
CA LEU A 38 7.24 0.01 -4.59
C LEU A 38 7.15 -0.07 -3.06
N SER A 39 8.27 -0.26 -2.37
CA SER A 39 8.31 -0.25 -0.90
C SER A 39 7.92 1.13 -0.34
N GLN A 40 8.45 2.21 -0.90
CA GLN A 40 8.09 3.58 -0.49
C GLN A 40 6.62 3.87 -0.76
N ARG A 41 6.08 3.40 -1.90
CA ARG A 41 4.66 3.54 -2.22
C ARG A 41 3.77 2.77 -1.24
N LEU A 42 4.18 1.56 -0.85
CA LEU A 42 3.47 0.76 0.14
C LEU A 42 3.42 1.48 1.50
N ASP A 43 4.55 2.03 1.96
CA ASP A 43 4.61 2.79 3.20
C ASP A 43 3.64 3.99 3.19
N GLN A 44 3.60 4.73 2.08
CA GLN A 44 2.67 5.86 1.93
C GLN A 44 1.20 5.45 1.98
N LEU A 45 0.84 4.31 1.38
CA LEU A 45 -0.53 3.80 1.40
C LEU A 45 -0.93 3.33 2.81
N ILE A 46 -0.02 2.67 3.52
CA ILE A 46 -0.24 2.24 4.90
C ILE A 46 -0.44 3.44 5.83
N ILE A 47 0.39 4.48 5.71
CA ILE A 47 0.22 5.71 6.49
C ILE A 47 -1.15 6.33 6.23
N GLN A 48 -1.56 6.46 4.96
CA GLN A 48 -2.87 7.00 4.60
C GLN A 48 -4.03 6.18 5.18
N TYR A 49 -3.89 4.85 5.21
CA TYR A 49 -4.87 3.96 5.82
C TYR A 49 -5.01 4.22 7.32
N TYR A 50 -3.91 4.34 8.05
CA TYR A 50 -3.94 4.61 9.50
C TYR A 50 -4.44 6.02 9.85
N MET A 51 -3.98 7.05 9.13
CA MET A 51 -4.40 8.43 9.39
C MET A 51 -5.92 8.61 9.18
N LYS A 52 -6.52 7.88 8.24
CA LYS A 52 -7.98 7.89 8.07
C LYS A 52 -8.72 7.18 9.20
N ASN A 53 -8.19 6.06 9.70
CA ASN A 53 -8.80 5.37 10.84
C ASN A 53 -8.75 6.21 12.13
N GLU A 54 -7.67 6.96 12.36
CA GLU A 54 -7.58 7.89 13.51
C GLU A 54 -8.56 9.07 13.35
N SER A 55 -8.67 9.63 12.14
CA SER A 55 -9.61 10.74 11.86
C SER A 55 -11.09 10.36 12.04
N GLU A 56 -11.44 9.08 11.85
CA GLU A 56 -12.80 8.57 12.06
C GLU A 56 -13.11 8.24 13.53
N THR A 57 -12.09 8.04 14.37
CA THR A 57 -12.26 7.72 15.79
C THR A 57 -12.30 8.95 16.71
N GLU A 58 -11.73 10.09 16.31
CA GLU A 58 -11.77 11.33 17.10
C GLU A 58 -13.05 12.18 16.90
N GLY A 59 -13.96 11.75 16.02
CA GLY A 59 -15.22 12.44 15.71
C GLY A 59 -16.46 11.93 16.45
N GLN A 60 -16.33 11.07 17.47
CA GLN A 60 -17.44 10.54 18.26
C GLN A 60 -17.47 11.04 19.70
#